data_AF-A0A836VFN3-F1
#
_entry.id   AF-A0A836VFN3-F1
#
_cell.length_a   1.000
_cell.length_b   1.000
_cell.length_c   1.000
_cell.angle_alpha   90.00
_cell.angle_beta   90.00
_cell.angle_gamma   90.00
#
_symmetry.space_group_name_H-M   'P 1'
#
loop_
_entity.id
_entity.type
_entity.pdbx_description
1 polymer ?
#
loop_
_entity_poly.entity_id
_entity_poly.type
_entity_poly.pdbx_seq_one_letter_code
_entity_poly.pdbx_strand_id
1 'polypeptide(L)'
;MHMQNKCAMNRARIQLFTTGGYLLLQTVEAFLLAVGGSITNLLYPYFIQQKGWQGPRFRRVQLYDLAFGTSVLVIINLSIWTIGAELLYPRGMTVESLDDLANLLTLVLGQLGGPIFYLGVFAALYSSVIGNAVGNGYLVTDIVRVCQSREATLAGRLEVGHSRVYHAVAAWCLFSPLIWSLPGMPSFIALTIIANAAAVVVLPILCGGLWCLTARTAFIGPAYRNKWWENTVLAGLFILSLWAAYQSVIAITNALYIT
;
A
#
# COMPACT_ATOMS: atom_id res chain seq x y z
N MET A 1 -8.99 47.30 23.92
CA MET A 1 -8.04 46.18 23.79
C MET A 1 -8.67 44.78 23.95
N HIS A 2 -9.75 44.59 24.71
CA HIS A 2 -10.30 43.24 24.97
C HIS A 2 -11.01 42.55 23.78
N MET A 3 -11.52 43.32 22.80
CA MET A 3 -12.20 42.79 21.60
C MET A 3 -11.23 42.29 20.50
N GLN A 4 -10.05 42.91 20.35
CA GLN A 4 -9.07 42.49 19.35
C GLN A 4 -8.41 41.15 19.71
N ASN A 5 -8.17 40.87 21.00
CA ASN A 5 -7.66 39.57 21.45
C ASN A 5 -8.64 38.42 21.24
N LYS A 6 -9.97 38.64 21.42
CA LYS A 6 -10.98 37.61 21.10
C LYS A 6 -11.05 37.32 19.59
N CYS A 7 -10.90 38.34 18.75
CA CYS A 7 -10.95 38.18 17.30
C CYS A 7 -9.69 37.51 16.72
N ALA A 8 -8.52 37.72 17.34
CA ALA A 8 -7.27 37.03 17.00
C ALA A 8 -7.27 35.57 17.48
N MET A 9 -7.80 35.30 18.68
CA MET A 9 -7.93 33.95 19.24
C MET A 9 -8.96 33.09 18.50
N ASN A 10 -10.06 33.69 18.04
CA ASN A 10 -11.02 33.01 17.17
C ASN A 10 -10.44 32.77 15.76
N ARG A 11 -9.63 33.69 15.21
CA ARG A 11 -8.91 33.46 13.95
C ARG A 11 -7.87 32.34 14.06
N ALA A 12 -7.12 32.29 15.17
CA ALA A 12 -6.16 31.23 15.45
C ALA A 12 -6.83 29.88 15.67
N ARG A 13 -8.00 29.84 16.35
CA ARG A 13 -8.80 28.61 16.50
C ARG A 13 -9.40 28.14 15.18
N ILE A 14 -9.90 29.05 14.35
CA ILE A 14 -10.41 28.74 13.01
C ILE A 14 -9.26 28.24 12.12
N GLN A 15 -8.09 28.89 12.15
CA GLN A 15 -6.89 28.42 11.45
C GLN A 15 -6.42 27.04 11.95
N LEU A 16 -6.40 26.78 13.26
CA LEU A 16 -6.08 25.45 13.78
C LEU A 16 -7.11 24.39 13.36
N PHE A 17 -8.40 24.74 13.28
CA PHE A 17 -9.45 23.83 12.80
C PHE A 17 -9.39 23.60 11.29
N THR A 18 -9.08 24.63 10.49
CA THR A 18 -8.92 24.47 9.04
C THR A 18 -7.63 23.75 8.69
N THR A 19 -6.50 24.05 9.35
CA THR A 19 -5.22 23.39 9.10
C THR A 19 -5.22 21.98 9.68
N GLY A 20 -5.75 21.79 10.91
CA GLY A 20 -5.92 20.47 11.52
C GLY A 20 -6.93 19.59 10.78
N GLY A 21 -8.08 20.15 10.38
CA GLY A 21 -9.07 19.45 9.57
C GLY A 21 -8.55 19.07 8.19
N TYR A 22 -7.81 19.96 7.54
CA TYR A 22 -7.18 19.68 6.24
C TYR A 22 -6.06 18.63 6.34
N LEU A 23 -5.28 18.63 7.43
CA LEU A 23 -4.28 17.59 7.71
C LEU A 23 -4.93 16.23 7.99
N LEU A 24 -6.04 16.21 8.73
CA LEU A 24 -6.82 15.00 8.97
C LEU A 24 -7.39 14.42 7.66
N LEU A 25 -7.94 15.27 6.80
CA LEU A 25 -8.46 14.85 5.50
C LEU A 25 -7.35 14.27 4.61
N GLN A 26 -6.20 14.93 4.50
CA GLN A 26 -5.04 14.39 3.76
C GLN A 26 -4.56 13.06 4.32
N THR A 27 -4.56 12.90 5.64
CA THR A 27 -4.17 11.65 6.29
C THR A 27 -5.12 10.53 5.91
N VAL A 28 -6.43 10.78 5.96
CA VAL A 28 -7.47 9.81 5.58
C VAL A 28 -7.35 9.44 4.10
N GLU A 29 -7.17 10.42 3.22
CA GLU A 29 -6.97 10.20 1.78
C GLU A 29 -5.73 9.33 1.52
N ALA A 30 -4.60 9.64 2.17
CA ALA A 30 -3.37 8.88 2.05
C ALA A 30 -3.58 7.41 2.46
N PHE A 31 -4.32 7.15 3.55
CA PHE A 31 -4.63 5.79 3.96
C PHE A 31 -5.52 5.04 2.97
N LEU A 32 -6.57 5.70 2.46
CA LEU A 32 -7.46 5.11 1.46
C LEU A 32 -6.69 4.70 0.20
N LEU A 33 -5.78 5.56 -0.27
CA LEU A 33 -4.97 5.31 -1.45
C LEU A 33 -3.88 4.25 -1.20
N ALA A 34 -3.23 4.28 -0.03
CA ALA A 34 -2.20 3.29 0.32
C ALA A 34 -2.77 1.87 0.38
N VAL A 35 -3.98 1.69 0.92
CA VAL A 35 -4.61 0.37 1.06
C VAL A 35 -5.31 -0.07 -0.22
N GLY A 36 -6.13 0.80 -0.81
CA GLY A 36 -6.97 0.45 -1.96
C GLY A 36 -6.21 0.46 -3.29
N GLY A 37 -5.21 1.32 -3.40
CA GLY A 37 -4.54 1.63 -4.66
C GLY A 37 -3.28 0.83 -4.99
N SER A 38 -2.77 0.04 -4.05
CA SER A 38 -1.46 -0.59 -4.25
C SER A 38 -1.42 -1.56 -5.42
N ILE A 39 -0.31 -1.55 -6.18
CA ILE A 39 0.02 -2.56 -7.21
C ILE A 39 -0.07 -3.97 -6.60
N THR A 40 0.25 -4.11 -5.31
CA THR A 40 0.18 -5.38 -4.57
C THR A 40 -1.22 -6.02 -4.60
N ASN A 41 -2.29 -5.22 -4.75
CA ASN A 41 -3.65 -5.76 -4.88
C ASN A 41 -3.83 -6.60 -6.16
N LEU A 42 -3.02 -6.35 -7.21
CA LEU A 42 -3.00 -7.18 -8.42
C LEU A 42 -2.34 -8.55 -8.20
N LEU A 43 -1.63 -8.76 -7.09
CA LEU A 43 -0.99 -10.03 -6.79
C LEU A 43 -1.99 -11.05 -6.22
N TYR A 44 -3.07 -10.56 -5.57
CA TYR A 44 -4.06 -11.39 -4.91
C TYR A 44 -4.76 -12.40 -5.86
N PRO A 45 -5.18 -12.04 -7.09
CA PRO A 45 -5.71 -12.99 -8.07
C PRO A 45 -4.76 -14.16 -8.37
N TYR A 46 -3.44 -13.92 -8.44
CA TYR A 46 -2.46 -14.98 -8.71
C TYR A 46 -2.37 -15.97 -7.54
N PHE A 47 -2.41 -15.48 -6.29
CA PHE A 47 -2.43 -16.37 -5.12
C PHE A 47 -3.72 -17.20 -5.03
N ILE A 48 -4.87 -16.61 -5.37
CA ILE A 48 -6.14 -17.35 -5.51
C ILE A 48 -6.03 -18.44 -6.58
N GLN A 49 -5.44 -18.11 -7.73
CA GLN A 49 -5.27 -19.05 -8.84
C GLN A 49 -4.36 -20.22 -8.45
N GLN A 50 -3.29 -19.98 -7.68
CA GLN A 50 -2.42 -21.03 -7.15
C GLN A 50 -3.14 -21.97 -6.20
N LYS A 51 -3.97 -21.43 -5.28
CA LYS A 51 -4.86 -22.22 -4.42
C LYS A 51 -5.86 -23.09 -5.21
N GLY A 52 -5.99 -22.88 -6.53
CA GLY A 52 -6.89 -23.63 -7.40
C GLY A 52 -8.35 -23.20 -7.26
N TRP A 53 -8.60 -22.06 -6.64
CA TRP A 53 -9.93 -21.52 -6.43
C TRP A 53 -10.45 -20.88 -7.72
N GLN A 54 -10.96 -21.71 -8.63
CA GLN A 54 -11.49 -21.28 -9.92
C GLN A 54 -13.01 -21.32 -9.95
N GLY A 55 -13.60 -20.26 -10.49
CA GLY A 55 -15.03 -20.16 -10.73
C GLY A 55 -15.90 -19.72 -9.54
N PRO A 56 -17.22 -19.59 -9.75
CA PRO A 56 -18.14 -18.96 -8.79
C PRO A 56 -18.25 -19.64 -7.42
N ARG A 57 -17.98 -20.94 -7.34
CA ARG A 57 -18.15 -21.74 -6.12
C ARG A 57 -17.27 -21.24 -4.96
N PHE A 58 -16.08 -20.74 -5.29
CA PHE A 58 -15.11 -20.26 -4.28
C PHE A 58 -15.30 -18.79 -3.90
N ARG A 59 -16.22 -18.06 -4.54
CA ARG A 59 -16.40 -16.62 -4.30
C ARG A 59 -16.68 -16.28 -2.84
N ARG A 60 -17.56 -17.06 -2.18
CA ARG A 60 -17.86 -16.84 -0.75
C ARG A 60 -16.63 -17.10 0.12
N VAL A 61 -15.86 -18.14 -0.19
CA VAL A 61 -14.63 -18.49 0.54
C VAL A 61 -13.57 -17.39 0.36
N GLN A 62 -13.39 -16.87 -0.86
CA GLN A 62 -12.49 -15.75 -1.14
C GLN A 62 -12.88 -14.49 -0.36
N LEU A 63 -14.17 -14.16 -0.31
CA LEU A 63 -14.65 -13.00 0.45
C LEU A 63 -14.44 -13.15 1.96
N TYR A 64 -14.64 -14.36 2.51
CA TYR A 64 -14.35 -14.61 3.92
C TYR A 64 -12.85 -14.60 4.23
N ASP A 65 -12.01 -15.17 3.37
CA ASP A 65 -10.55 -15.14 3.47
C ASP A 65 -10.04 -13.69 3.45
N LEU A 66 -10.53 -12.88 2.51
CA LEU A 66 -10.21 -11.45 2.42
C LEU A 66 -10.70 -10.68 3.66
N ALA A 67 -11.96 -10.86 4.05
CA ALA A 67 -12.54 -10.17 5.21
C ALA A 67 -11.79 -10.52 6.51
N PHE A 68 -11.42 -11.79 6.68
CA PHE A 68 -10.64 -12.25 7.83
C PHE A 68 -9.25 -11.60 7.83
N GLY A 69 -8.53 -11.65 6.70
CA GLY A 69 -7.20 -11.02 6.57
C GLY A 69 -7.24 -9.51 6.83
N THR A 70 -8.20 -8.80 6.24
CA THR A 70 -8.39 -7.36 6.47
C THR A 70 -8.73 -7.06 7.93
N SER A 71 -9.59 -7.86 8.57
CA SER A 71 -9.98 -7.64 9.98
C SER A 71 -8.78 -7.77 10.92
N VAL A 72 -7.93 -8.77 10.71
CA VAL A 72 -6.70 -8.96 11.50
C VAL A 72 -5.74 -7.79 11.30
N LEU A 73 -5.56 -7.33 10.05
CA LEU A 73 -4.73 -6.16 9.75
C LEU A 73 -5.24 -4.87 10.43
N VAL A 74 -6.56 -4.65 10.43
CA VAL A 74 -7.16 -3.50 11.12
C VAL A 74 -6.90 -3.58 12.63
N ILE A 75 -7.08 -4.75 13.25
CA ILE A 75 -6.82 -4.95 14.69
C ILE A 75 -5.36 -4.65 15.03
N ILE A 76 -4.40 -5.17 14.26
CA ILE A 76 -2.98 -4.93 14.47
C ILE A 76 -2.66 -3.44 14.32
N ASN A 77 -3.17 -2.77 13.28
CA ASN A 77 -2.93 -1.36 13.04
C ASN A 77 -3.49 -0.48 14.18
N LEU A 78 -4.73 -0.74 14.62
CA LEU A 78 -5.33 -0.04 15.76
C LEU A 78 -4.55 -0.30 17.06
N SER A 79 -3.98 -1.49 17.23
CA SER A 79 -3.14 -1.81 18.38
C SER A 79 -1.87 -0.97 18.39
N ILE A 80 -1.18 -0.88 17.23
CA ILE A 80 0.02 -0.03 17.08
C ILE A 80 -0.31 1.44 17.34
N TRP A 81 -1.44 1.93 16.82
CA TRP A 81 -1.90 3.30 17.07
C TRP A 81 -2.18 3.58 18.54
N THR A 82 -2.84 2.64 19.22
CA THR A 82 -3.15 2.78 20.65
C THR A 82 -1.87 2.82 21.48
N ILE A 83 -0.91 1.94 21.18
CA ILE A 83 0.43 1.94 21.80
C ILE A 83 1.13 3.27 21.52
N GLY A 84 1.12 3.74 20.27
CA GLY A 84 1.74 5.00 19.90
C GLY A 84 1.14 6.20 20.65
N ALA A 85 -0.18 6.27 20.74
CA ALA A 85 -0.89 7.32 21.45
C ALA A 85 -0.57 7.30 22.96
N GLU A 86 -0.58 6.14 23.61
CA GLU A 86 -0.30 6.02 25.06
C GLU A 86 1.18 6.25 25.40
N LEU A 87 2.11 5.83 24.53
CA LEU A 87 3.54 5.87 24.86
C LEU A 87 4.23 7.16 24.42
N LEU A 88 3.89 7.70 23.23
CA LEU A 88 4.55 8.87 22.67
C LEU A 88 3.89 10.18 23.12
N TYR A 89 2.55 10.24 23.16
CA TYR A 89 1.83 11.49 23.44
C TYR A 89 2.17 12.08 24.82
N PRO A 90 2.24 11.29 25.92
CA PRO A 90 2.54 11.85 27.24
C PRO A 90 4.02 12.24 27.41
N ARG A 91 4.91 11.64 26.61
CA ARG A 91 6.37 11.83 26.74
C ARG A 91 6.95 12.85 25.76
N GLY A 92 6.15 13.33 24.80
CA GLY A 92 6.59 14.28 23.78
C GLY A 92 7.72 13.75 22.89
N MET A 93 7.92 12.42 22.85
CA MET A 93 8.98 11.79 22.09
C MET A 93 8.48 11.43 20.70
N THR A 94 9.29 11.73 19.68
CA THR A 94 9.10 11.27 18.31
C THR A 94 9.85 9.97 18.11
N VAL A 95 9.20 8.98 17.47
CA VAL A 95 9.88 7.75 17.06
C VAL A 95 10.54 8.03 15.71
N GLU A 96 11.86 8.00 15.68
CA GLU A 96 12.64 8.22 14.46
C GLU A 96 13.28 6.92 13.96
N SER A 97 13.51 5.95 14.85
CA SER A 97 14.14 4.68 14.53
C SER A 97 13.36 3.46 15.03
N LEU A 98 13.66 2.31 14.43
CA LEU A 98 13.14 1.01 14.87
C LEU A 98 13.59 0.68 16.31
N ASP A 99 14.80 1.14 16.67
CA ASP A 99 15.39 0.92 17.98
C ASP A 99 14.65 1.68 19.08
N ASP A 100 14.14 2.88 18.78
CA ASP A 100 13.31 3.64 19.73
C ASP A 100 12.04 2.85 20.09
N LEU A 101 11.43 2.21 19.10
CA LEU A 101 10.22 1.41 19.31
C LEU A 101 10.52 0.12 20.09
N ALA A 102 11.67 -0.52 19.83
CA ALA A 102 12.12 -1.68 20.59
C ALA A 102 12.45 -1.33 22.05
N ASN A 103 13.08 -0.19 22.28
CA ASN A 103 13.40 0.34 23.61
C ASN A 103 12.12 0.69 24.39
N LEU A 104 11.14 1.31 23.72
CA LEU A 104 9.82 1.56 24.30
C LEU A 104 9.12 0.27 24.71
N LEU A 105 9.14 -0.76 23.86
CA LEU A 105 8.55 -2.05 24.22
C LEU A 105 9.29 -2.74 25.36
N THR A 106 10.61 -2.58 25.44
CA THR A 106 11.43 -3.06 26.56
C THR A 106 11.06 -2.36 27.86
N LEU A 107 10.74 -1.07 27.82
CA LEU A 107 10.31 -0.30 28.99
C LEU A 107 8.94 -0.76 29.52
N VAL A 108 8.04 -1.23 28.64
CA VAL A 108 6.68 -1.64 29.01
C VAL A 108 6.58 -3.13 29.35
N LEU A 109 7.17 -4.00 28.53
CA LEU A 109 7.11 -5.46 28.67
C LEU A 109 8.29 -6.02 29.49
N GLY A 110 9.25 -5.18 29.88
CA GLY A 110 10.49 -5.58 30.54
C GLY A 110 11.55 -6.10 29.56
N GLN A 111 12.57 -6.77 30.07
CA GLN A 111 13.78 -7.14 29.32
C GLN A 111 13.53 -8.02 28.07
N LEU A 112 12.38 -8.70 28.00
CA LEU A 112 11.99 -9.53 26.86
C LEU A 112 11.24 -8.74 25.76
N GLY A 113 10.80 -7.52 26.03
CA GLY A 113 10.00 -6.70 25.11
C GLY A 113 10.71 -6.40 23.79
N GLY A 114 11.97 -5.95 23.87
CA GLY A 114 12.80 -5.66 22.69
C GLY A 114 13.02 -6.88 21.81
N PRO A 115 13.56 -8.01 22.32
CA PRO A 115 13.77 -9.21 21.52
C PRO A 115 12.51 -9.75 20.83
N ILE A 116 11.37 -9.78 21.54
CA ILE A 116 10.09 -10.22 20.96
C ILE A 116 9.65 -9.28 19.84
N PHE A 117 9.81 -7.97 20.03
CA PHE A 117 9.50 -6.96 19.02
C PHE A 117 10.35 -7.15 17.76
N TYR A 118 11.67 -7.28 17.89
CA TYR A 118 12.56 -7.51 16.75
C TYR A 118 12.22 -8.80 16.02
N LEU A 119 11.86 -9.87 16.73
CA LEU A 119 11.44 -11.13 16.11
C LEU A 119 10.13 -10.97 15.31
N GLY A 120 9.17 -10.22 15.85
CA GLY A 120 7.93 -9.87 15.16
C GLY A 120 8.17 -9.02 13.90
N VAL A 121 9.00 -7.97 14.01
CA VAL A 121 9.39 -7.14 12.86
C VAL A 121 10.11 -7.98 11.81
N PHE A 122 11.04 -8.83 12.22
CA PHE A 122 11.75 -9.73 11.31
C PHE A 122 10.79 -10.66 10.57
N ALA A 123 9.85 -11.30 11.28
CA ALA A 123 8.85 -12.18 10.67
C ALA A 123 7.96 -11.42 9.67
N ALA A 124 7.52 -10.21 10.01
CA ALA A 124 6.71 -9.36 9.14
C ALA A 124 7.46 -8.94 7.88
N LEU A 125 8.71 -8.48 8.02
CA LEU A 125 9.57 -8.08 6.89
C LEU A 125 9.86 -9.27 5.97
N TYR A 126 10.25 -10.41 6.54
CA TYR A 126 10.55 -11.62 5.77
C TYR A 126 9.32 -12.12 4.98
N SER A 127 8.16 -12.16 5.63
CA SER A 127 6.90 -12.56 4.98
C SER A 127 6.54 -11.63 3.81
N SER A 128 6.70 -10.31 4.00
CA SER A 128 6.41 -9.30 2.98
C SER A 128 7.35 -9.39 1.77
N VAL A 129 8.66 -9.52 2.02
CA VAL A 129 9.69 -9.61 0.95
C VAL A 129 9.43 -10.82 0.06
N ILE A 130 9.18 -12.00 0.66
CA ILE A 130 8.89 -13.21 -0.11
C ILE A 130 7.57 -13.07 -0.86
N GLY A 131 6.51 -12.62 -0.19
CA GLY A 131 5.20 -12.45 -0.83
C GLY A 131 5.27 -11.53 -2.04
N ASN A 132 5.97 -10.41 -1.92
CA ASN A 132 6.13 -9.44 -3.00
C ASN A 132 7.04 -9.97 -4.13
N ALA A 133 8.15 -10.64 -3.81
CA ALA A 133 9.06 -11.21 -4.82
C ALA A 133 8.35 -12.29 -5.65
N VAL A 134 7.63 -13.19 -4.98
CA VAL A 134 6.85 -14.24 -5.63
C VAL A 134 5.74 -13.62 -6.48
N GLY A 135 4.92 -12.75 -5.90
CA GLY A 135 3.78 -12.14 -6.62
C GLY A 135 4.20 -11.31 -7.83
N ASN A 136 5.23 -10.47 -7.71
CA ASN A 136 5.76 -9.71 -8.86
C ASN A 136 6.34 -10.64 -9.93
N GLY A 137 6.97 -11.75 -9.54
CA GLY A 137 7.42 -12.78 -10.47
C GLY A 137 6.27 -13.37 -11.29
N TYR A 138 5.12 -13.66 -10.66
CA TYR A 138 3.91 -14.12 -11.36
C TYR A 138 3.38 -13.05 -12.32
N LEU A 139 3.23 -11.82 -11.83
CA LEU A 139 2.72 -10.68 -12.60
C LEU A 139 3.56 -10.43 -13.86
N VAL A 140 4.88 -10.31 -13.72
CA VAL A 140 5.77 -10.02 -14.86
C VAL A 140 5.83 -11.18 -15.85
N THR A 141 5.83 -12.43 -15.36
CA THR A 141 5.79 -13.61 -16.23
C THR A 141 4.51 -13.63 -17.07
N ASP A 142 3.37 -13.27 -16.47
CA ASP A 142 2.09 -13.18 -17.17
C ASP A 142 2.08 -12.04 -18.20
N ILE A 143 2.61 -10.86 -17.86
CA ILE A 143 2.79 -9.74 -18.80
C ILE A 143 3.63 -10.16 -20.01
N VAL A 144 4.77 -10.81 -19.78
CA VAL A 144 5.64 -11.28 -20.87
C VAL A 144 4.91 -12.29 -21.74
N ARG A 145 4.16 -13.21 -21.14
CA ARG A 145 3.36 -14.20 -21.87
C ARG A 145 2.28 -13.53 -22.72
N VAL A 146 1.51 -12.59 -22.16
CA VAL A 146 0.47 -11.83 -22.87
C VAL A 146 1.06 -11.03 -24.03
N CYS A 147 2.23 -10.42 -23.85
CA CYS A 147 2.92 -9.69 -24.92
C CYS A 147 3.46 -10.63 -26.02
N GLN A 148 3.83 -11.86 -25.68
CA GLN A 148 4.35 -12.85 -26.64
C GLN A 148 3.24 -13.65 -27.34
N SER A 149 2.09 -13.86 -26.68
CA SER A 149 0.96 -14.59 -27.23
C SER A 149 0.01 -13.65 -27.98
N ARG A 150 -0.24 -13.92 -29.27
CA ARG A 150 -1.22 -13.18 -30.08
C ARG A 150 -2.68 -13.61 -29.83
N GLU A 151 -2.89 -14.66 -29.05
CA GLU A 151 -4.21 -15.20 -28.69
C GLU A 151 -4.62 -14.76 -27.28
N ALA A 152 -5.93 -14.59 -27.07
CA ALA A 152 -6.50 -14.24 -25.78
C ALA A 152 -6.11 -15.30 -24.75
N THR A 153 -5.23 -14.93 -23.81
CA THR A 153 -4.64 -15.83 -22.84
C THR A 153 -5.74 -16.42 -21.97
N LEU A 154 -6.02 -17.72 -22.14
CA LEU A 154 -6.99 -18.44 -21.32
C LEU A 154 -6.56 -18.38 -19.84
N ALA A 155 -7.53 -18.13 -18.95
CA ALA A 155 -7.37 -18.03 -17.50
C ALA A 155 -7.03 -19.39 -16.83
N GLY A 156 -5.98 -20.06 -17.30
CA GLY A 156 -5.43 -21.29 -16.72
C GLY A 156 -4.36 -21.01 -15.67
N ARG A 157 -4.07 -22.00 -14.81
CA ARG A 157 -2.97 -21.91 -13.83
C ARG A 157 -1.67 -21.53 -14.54
N LEU A 158 -1.03 -20.47 -14.07
CA LEU A 158 0.32 -20.11 -14.51
C LEU A 158 1.32 -21.10 -13.92
N GLU A 159 1.84 -21.99 -14.76
CA GLU A 159 2.95 -22.89 -14.41
C GLU A 159 4.26 -22.10 -14.49
N VAL A 160 4.57 -21.40 -13.40
CA VAL A 160 5.70 -20.45 -13.36
C VAL A 160 7.02 -21.12 -12.92
N GLY A 161 6.95 -22.33 -12.36
CA GLY A 161 8.10 -23.05 -11.80
C GLY A 161 9.26 -23.31 -12.77
N HIS A 162 9.04 -23.22 -14.09
CA HIS A 162 10.10 -23.38 -15.11
C HIS A 162 10.45 -22.09 -15.87
N SER A 163 9.79 -20.96 -15.56
CA SER A 163 10.03 -19.71 -16.26
C SER A 163 11.33 -19.05 -15.80
N ARG A 164 12.26 -18.79 -16.73
CA ARG A 164 13.48 -18.02 -16.46
C ARG A 164 13.16 -16.59 -16.02
N VAL A 165 12.07 -16.02 -16.53
CA VAL A 165 11.61 -14.66 -16.21
C VAL A 165 11.22 -14.56 -14.73
N TYR A 166 10.51 -15.56 -14.21
CA TYR A 166 10.14 -15.60 -12.79
C TYR A 166 11.35 -15.62 -11.87
N HIS A 167 12.31 -16.51 -12.15
CA HIS A 167 13.52 -16.62 -11.33
C HIS A 167 14.35 -15.33 -11.40
N ALA A 168 14.43 -14.68 -12.57
CA ALA A 168 15.12 -13.41 -12.73
C ALA A 168 14.44 -12.28 -11.95
N VAL A 169 13.12 -12.17 -12.00
CA VAL A 169 12.36 -11.13 -11.27
C VAL A 169 12.40 -11.37 -9.77
N ALA A 170 12.22 -12.63 -9.32
CA ALA A 170 12.31 -12.97 -7.91
C ALA A 170 13.72 -12.69 -7.36
N ALA A 171 14.76 -13.12 -8.09
CA ALA A 171 16.15 -12.81 -7.73
C ALA A 171 16.39 -11.30 -7.70
N TRP A 172 15.92 -10.55 -8.70
CA TRP A 172 16.03 -9.09 -8.69
C TRP A 172 15.36 -8.47 -7.47
N CYS A 173 14.13 -8.85 -7.13
CA CYS A 173 13.42 -8.34 -5.95
C CYS A 173 14.14 -8.67 -4.63
N LEU A 174 14.79 -9.83 -4.53
CA LEU A 174 15.49 -10.28 -3.33
C LEU A 174 16.90 -9.68 -3.20
N PHE A 175 17.66 -9.60 -4.29
CA PHE A 175 19.06 -9.17 -4.28
C PHE A 175 19.23 -7.67 -4.52
N SER A 176 18.30 -7.00 -5.19
CA SER A 176 18.41 -5.56 -5.44
C SER A 176 18.54 -4.75 -4.14
N PRO A 177 17.70 -4.96 -3.09
CA PRO A 177 17.84 -4.21 -1.84
C PRO A 177 19.22 -4.38 -1.15
N LEU A 178 19.86 -5.55 -1.31
CA LEU A 178 21.20 -5.80 -0.75
C LEU A 178 22.27 -4.97 -1.43
N ILE A 179 22.16 -4.77 -2.75
CA ILE A 179 23.10 -3.96 -3.53
C ILE A 179 23.03 -2.50 -3.06
N TRP A 180 21.81 -1.96 -2.89
CA TRP A 180 21.60 -0.57 -2.44
C TRP A 180 21.89 -0.33 -0.96
N SER A 181 22.06 -1.39 -0.17
CA SER A 181 22.49 -1.31 1.22
C SER A 181 24.02 -1.23 1.38
N LEU A 182 24.79 -1.29 0.27
CA LEU A 182 26.24 -1.22 0.32
C LEU A 182 26.74 0.22 0.55
N PRO A 183 27.85 0.41 1.30
CA PRO A 183 28.40 1.73 1.55
C PRO A 183 28.85 2.40 0.23
N GLY A 184 28.35 3.61 -0.04
CA GLY A 184 28.74 4.42 -1.21
C GLY A 184 27.74 4.45 -2.38
N MET A 185 26.59 3.78 -2.28
CA MET A 185 25.51 3.88 -3.27
C MET A 185 24.59 5.09 -3.03
N PRO A 186 23.85 5.58 -4.06
CA PRO A 186 22.87 6.66 -3.91
C PRO A 186 21.98 6.42 -2.70
N SER A 187 21.77 7.46 -1.90
CA SER A 187 21.06 7.36 -0.62
C SER A 187 19.76 6.58 -0.80
N PHE A 188 19.55 5.52 -0.01
CA PHE A 188 18.32 4.71 0.04
C PHE A 188 17.04 5.56 0.03
N ILE A 189 17.12 6.75 0.63
CA ILE A 189 16.10 7.79 0.65
C ILE A 189 15.69 8.22 -0.77
N ALA A 190 16.63 8.56 -1.65
CA ALA A 190 16.34 9.00 -3.01
C ALA A 190 15.66 7.90 -3.84
N LEU A 191 16.13 6.66 -3.72
CA LEU A 191 15.52 5.51 -4.41
C LEU A 191 14.08 5.28 -3.92
N THR A 192 13.86 5.39 -2.61
CA THR A 192 12.53 5.24 -1.99
C THR A 192 11.59 6.35 -2.47
N ILE A 193 12.06 7.60 -2.55
CA ILE A 193 11.27 8.73 -3.07
C ILE A 193 10.86 8.45 -4.52
N ILE A 194 11.80 8.06 -5.38
CA ILE A 194 11.52 7.78 -6.80
C ILE A 194 10.54 6.61 -6.95
N ALA A 195 10.75 5.52 -6.21
CA ALA A 195 9.90 4.33 -6.28
C ALA A 195 8.46 4.63 -5.82
N ASN A 196 8.30 5.36 -4.72
CA ASN A 196 6.98 5.76 -4.22
C ASN A 196 6.30 6.75 -5.17
N ALA A 197 7.03 7.71 -5.70
CA ALA A 197 6.52 8.64 -6.71
C ALA A 197 6.03 7.90 -7.97
N ALA A 198 6.82 6.95 -8.48
CA ALA A 198 6.44 6.14 -9.64
C ALA A 198 5.18 5.31 -9.36
N ALA A 199 5.06 4.72 -8.17
CA ALA A 199 3.87 3.96 -7.77
C ALA A 199 2.60 4.83 -7.79
N VAL A 200 2.68 6.08 -7.30
CA VAL A 200 1.55 7.03 -7.30
C VAL A 200 1.14 7.44 -8.71
N VAL A 201 2.08 7.53 -9.66
CA VAL A 201 1.78 7.86 -11.06
C VAL A 201 1.07 6.70 -11.78
N VAL A 202 1.41 5.45 -11.44
CA VAL A 202 0.77 4.25 -12.04
C VAL A 202 -0.63 4.00 -11.48
N LEU A 203 -0.91 4.48 -10.26
CA LEU A 203 -2.17 4.30 -9.54
C LEU A 203 -3.45 4.60 -10.34
N PRO A 204 -3.61 5.75 -11.03
CA PRO A 204 -4.81 6.04 -11.81
C PRO A 204 -5.06 5.05 -12.94
N ILE A 205 -4.00 4.49 -13.55
CA ILE A 205 -4.12 3.46 -14.58
C ILE A 205 -4.73 2.19 -13.96
N LEU A 206 -4.31 1.82 -12.75
CA LEU A 206 -4.86 0.67 -12.03
C LEU A 206 -6.33 0.88 -11.65
N CYS A 207 -6.65 2.01 -11.01
CA CYS A 207 -8.02 2.31 -10.60
C CYS A 207 -8.96 2.38 -11.82
N GLY A 208 -8.54 3.06 -12.90
CA GLY A 208 -9.31 3.15 -14.14
C GLY A 208 -9.45 1.80 -14.85
N GLY A 209 -8.38 1.00 -14.91
CA GLY A 209 -8.39 -0.34 -15.47
C GLY A 209 -9.37 -1.26 -14.74
N LEU A 210 -9.27 -1.33 -13.40
CA LEU A 210 -10.17 -2.12 -12.57
C LEU A 210 -11.62 -1.66 -12.67
N TRP A 211 -11.86 -0.35 -12.71
CA TRP A 211 -13.21 0.18 -12.89
C TRP A 211 -13.79 -0.20 -14.25
N CYS A 212 -13.00 -0.12 -15.32
CA CYS A 212 -13.43 -0.54 -16.66
C CYS A 212 -13.74 -2.05 -16.73
N LEU A 213 -12.90 -2.88 -16.11
CA LEU A 213 -13.09 -4.34 -16.02
C LEU A 213 -14.36 -4.71 -15.25
N THR A 214 -14.59 -4.07 -14.11
CA THR A 214 -15.73 -4.36 -13.20
C THR A 214 -17.05 -3.76 -13.65
N ALA A 215 -17.02 -2.65 -14.40
CA ALA A 215 -18.22 -2.02 -14.94
C ALA A 215 -18.79 -2.74 -16.16
N ARG A 216 -17.95 -3.46 -16.93
CA ARG A 216 -18.33 -4.11 -18.20
C ARG A 216 -18.77 -5.55 -17.99
N THR A 217 -19.98 -5.87 -18.48
CA THR A 217 -20.54 -7.24 -18.47
C THR A 217 -19.76 -8.22 -19.35
N ALA A 218 -19.00 -7.72 -20.33
CA ALA A 218 -18.20 -8.53 -21.23
C ALA A 218 -17.07 -9.30 -20.53
N PHE A 219 -16.52 -8.79 -19.43
CA PHE A 219 -15.38 -9.41 -18.74
C PHE A 219 -15.77 -10.21 -17.50
N ILE A 220 -16.75 -9.75 -16.72
CA ILE A 220 -17.13 -10.34 -15.43
C ILE A 220 -18.49 -11.09 -15.47
N GLY A 221 -19.27 -10.88 -16.54
CA GLY A 221 -20.62 -11.43 -16.68
C GLY A 221 -21.69 -10.61 -15.96
N PRO A 222 -22.98 -10.83 -16.29
CA PRO A 222 -24.08 -10.00 -15.82
C PRO A 222 -24.37 -10.16 -14.31
N ALA A 223 -24.05 -11.32 -13.73
CA ALA A 223 -24.36 -11.64 -12.33
C ALA A 223 -23.40 -10.99 -11.31
N TYR A 224 -22.21 -10.57 -11.74
CA TYR A 224 -21.14 -10.09 -10.86
C TYR A 224 -20.72 -8.65 -11.16
N ARG A 225 -21.48 -7.94 -12.00
CA ARG A 225 -21.26 -6.53 -12.33
C ARG A 225 -21.38 -5.68 -11.07
N ASN A 226 -20.54 -4.65 -10.98
CA ASN A 226 -20.64 -3.69 -9.90
C ASN A 226 -22.02 -3.02 -9.82
N LYS A 227 -22.54 -2.93 -8.60
CA LYS A 227 -23.71 -2.13 -8.27
C LYS A 227 -23.41 -0.64 -8.43
N TRP A 228 -24.46 0.18 -8.49
CA TRP A 228 -24.31 1.63 -8.66
C TRP A 228 -23.42 2.26 -7.57
N TRP A 229 -23.53 1.80 -6.31
CA TRP A 229 -22.71 2.29 -5.20
C TRP A 229 -21.24 1.85 -5.30
N GLU A 230 -20.96 0.62 -5.77
CA GLU A 230 -19.59 0.14 -6.00
C GLU A 230 -18.91 0.97 -7.10
N ASN A 231 -19.68 1.34 -8.14
CA ASN A 231 -19.20 2.26 -9.17
C ASN A 231 -18.96 3.67 -8.63
N THR A 232 -19.79 4.18 -7.72
CA THR A 232 -19.56 5.48 -7.07
C THR A 232 -18.27 5.47 -6.24
N VAL A 233 -18.03 4.41 -5.48
CA VAL A 233 -16.78 4.25 -4.70
C VAL A 233 -15.56 4.18 -5.61
N LEU A 234 -15.62 3.37 -6.69
CA LEU A 234 -14.53 3.28 -7.66
C LEU A 234 -14.29 4.60 -8.40
N ALA A 235 -15.35 5.34 -8.74
CA ALA A 235 -15.22 6.67 -9.34
C ALA A 235 -14.53 7.64 -8.37
N GLY A 236 -14.90 7.61 -7.08
CA GLY A 236 -14.23 8.39 -6.04
C GLY A 236 -12.75 8.05 -5.92
N LEU A 237 -12.40 6.76 -5.86
CA LEU A 237 -11.01 6.29 -5.81
C LEU A 237 -10.23 6.71 -7.07
N PHE A 238 -10.85 6.65 -8.25
CA PHE A 238 -10.24 7.10 -9.49
C PHE A 238 -9.94 8.61 -9.46
N ILE A 239 -10.90 9.43 -9.02
CA ILE A 239 -10.68 10.88 -8.88
C ILE A 239 -9.57 11.18 -7.86
N LEU A 240 -9.58 10.51 -6.71
CA LEU A 240 -8.53 10.67 -5.69
C LEU A 240 -7.16 10.23 -6.21
N SER A 241 -7.09 9.17 -7.02
CA SER A 241 -5.83 8.73 -7.64
C SER A 241 -5.27 9.74 -8.65
N LEU A 242 -6.13 10.40 -9.43
CA LEU A 242 -5.72 11.46 -10.34
C LEU A 242 -5.21 12.69 -9.58
N TRP A 243 -5.89 13.04 -8.50
CA TRP A 243 -5.46 14.13 -7.62
C TRP A 243 -4.09 13.83 -6.99
N ALA A 244 -3.90 12.62 -6.45
CA ALA A 244 -2.63 12.21 -5.87
C ALA A 244 -1.48 12.18 -6.90
N ALA A 245 -1.74 11.68 -8.11
CA ALA A 245 -0.77 11.71 -9.20
C ALA A 245 -0.39 13.14 -9.58
N TYR A 246 -1.36 14.06 -9.67
CA TYR A 246 -1.11 15.47 -9.94
C TYR A 246 -0.24 16.12 -8.86
N GLN A 247 -0.55 15.88 -7.58
CA GLN A 247 0.25 16.38 -6.46
C GLN A 247 1.67 15.83 -6.47
N SER A 248 1.84 14.54 -6.77
CA SER A 248 3.17 13.92 -6.87
C SER A 248 4.01 14.56 -7.98
N VAL A 249 3.42 14.86 -9.14
CA VAL A 249 4.13 15.51 -10.25
C VAL A 249 4.56 16.92 -9.87
N ILE A 250 3.68 17.70 -9.24
CA ILE A 250 4.03 19.05 -8.76
C ILE A 250 5.16 18.98 -7.73
N ALA A 251 5.08 18.05 -6.76
CA ALA A 251 6.09 17.90 -5.74
C ALA A 251 7.47 17.57 -6.33
N ILE A 252 7.53 16.68 -7.31
CA ILE A 252 8.77 16.33 -8.03
C ILE A 252 9.29 17.53 -8.81
N THR A 253 8.41 18.25 -9.50
CA THR A 253 8.80 19.41 -10.32
C THR A 253 9.36 20.52 -9.43
N ASN A 254 8.71 20.81 -8.30
CA ASN A 254 9.20 21.79 -7.33
C ASN A 254 10.53 21.37 -6.70
N ALA A 255 10.72 20.08 -6.39
CA ALA A 255 11.99 19.58 -5.87
C ALA A 255 13.14 19.75 -6.88
N LEU A 256 12.85 19.57 -8.18
CA LEU A 256 13.81 19.77 -9.28
C LEU A 256 14.13 21.25 -9.55
N TYR A 257 13.22 22.18 -9.25
CA TYR A 257 13.46 23.63 -9.42
C TYR A 257 14.22 24.26 -8.24
N ILE A 258 14.34 23.57 -7.10
CA ILE A 258 15.02 24.06 -5.89
C ILE A 258 16.48 23.57 -5.80
N THR A 259 16.85 22.53 -6.55
CA THR A 259 18.24 22.10 -6.80
C THR A 259 18.85 22.82 -7.99
#